data_AF-A0A086ZNW1-F1
#
_entry.id   AF-A0A086ZNW1-F1
#
_cell.length_a   1.000
_cell.length_b   1.000
_cell.length_c   1.000
_cell.angle_alpha   90.00
_cell.angle_beta   90.00
_cell.angle_gamma   90.00
#
_symmetry.space_group_name_H-M   'P 1'
#
loop_
_entity.id
_entity.type
_entity.pdbx_description
1 polymer ?
#
loop_
_entity_poly.entity_id
_entity_poly.type
_entity_poly.pdbx_seq_one_letter_code
_entity_poly.pdbx_strand_id
1 'polypeptide(L)'
;MESYNDKAAQAAADYFEQIRSEWSNYLGKDLPDFDRPPLPDAGRAVWKLAGGSNNTDYPGLRYEDVIPDANGQVHNKYGLRIDDLWPKHANLDQWKTYLRHVVSTSSRIGMLDQIGSDPSKPRWARVPVGETCEFCVMLASRGFVYLTRETASLGGGFHNGRCDCNIVPSWGERHIAGYHPDTLYRQYKSCADTISTLTTQDKYKEYLSTLSDKEKAKAPEYKKWKRDLELAEMRWRDRTWLNTGTPPPVGYNPPELQREISNIRPHEIRTAQRLADNGVKATFKIDVKKVPNENGKGTHDIGYADLENGIEIKTLKNTSSTNTINSHLKSASKKPDAKTVVMDNSENDGMSDEDLIARIRRCLAFRDGKVYIIRHDGKLTRAR
;
A
#
# COMPACT_ATOMS: atom_id res chain seq x y z
N MET A 1 27.53 -30.67 2.43
CA MET A 1 26.46 -29.66 2.30
C MET A 1 26.57 -28.64 3.41
N GLU A 2 26.62 -29.09 4.66
CA GLU A 2 27.00 -28.29 5.83
C GLU A 2 28.24 -27.42 5.55
N SER A 3 29.31 -27.99 4.99
CA SER A 3 30.50 -27.21 4.62
C SER A 3 30.29 -26.06 3.61
N TYR A 4 29.29 -26.12 2.73
CA TYR A 4 28.96 -25.02 1.82
C TYR A 4 28.07 -23.99 2.50
N ASN A 5 27.14 -24.44 3.34
CA ASN A 5 26.31 -23.59 4.19
C ASN A 5 27.17 -22.76 5.14
N ASP A 6 28.12 -23.41 5.82
CA ASP A 6 28.99 -22.78 6.81
C ASP A 6 29.90 -21.75 6.15
N LYS A 7 30.47 -22.07 4.98
CA LYS A 7 31.27 -21.10 4.19
C LYS A 7 30.45 -19.89 3.75
N ALA A 8 29.20 -20.08 3.33
CA ALA A 8 28.34 -18.98 2.91
C ALA A 8 27.86 -18.12 4.10
N ALA A 9 27.51 -18.77 5.22
CA ALA A 9 27.19 -18.09 6.47
C ALA A 9 28.40 -17.29 7.00
N GLN A 10 29.59 -17.87 6.91
CA GLN A 10 30.85 -17.21 7.26
C GLN A 10 31.11 -15.98 6.38
N ALA A 11 31.00 -16.13 5.06
CA ALA A 11 31.17 -14.99 4.13
C ALA A 11 30.14 -13.88 4.38
N ALA A 12 28.89 -14.21 4.71
CA ALA A 12 27.87 -13.23 5.05
C ALA A 12 28.17 -12.50 6.37
N ALA A 13 28.76 -13.22 7.33
CA ALA A 13 29.22 -12.65 8.60
C ALA A 13 30.40 -11.69 8.43
N ASP A 14 31.40 -12.12 7.66
CA ASP A 14 32.56 -11.28 7.36
C ASP A 14 32.15 -10.01 6.61
N TYR A 15 31.19 -10.13 5.68
CA TYR A 15 30.62 -8.97 4.99
C TYR A 15 29.90 -8.00 5.93
N PHE A 16 29.17 -8.52 6.94
CA PHE A 16 28.54 -7.67 7.95
C PHE A 16 29.58 -6.90 8.79
N GLU A 17 30.62 -7.59 9.26
CA GLU A 17 31.71 -6.95 10.03
C GLU A 17 32.45 -5.90 9.22
N GLN A 18 32.69 -6.17 7.92
CA GLN A 18 33.24 -5.16 7.01
C GLN A 18 32.33 -3.94 6.93
N ILE A 19 31.03 -4.12 6.69
CA ILE A 19 30.07 -3.00 6.67
C ILE A 19 30.09 -2.21 7.98
N ARG A 20 30.10 -2.91 9.13
CA ARG A 20 30.13 -2.28 10.45
C ARG A 20 31.41 -1.46 10.66
N SER A 21 32.56 -1.97 10.21
CA SER A 21 33.83 -1.24 10.23
C SER A 21 33.80 0.01 9.35
N GLU A 22 33.29 -0.10 8.12
CA GLU A 22 33.11 1.06 7.23
C GLU A 22 32.19 2.13 7.83
N TRP A 23 31.13 1.73 8.56
CA TRP A 23 30.28 2.67 9.28
C TRP A 23 31.00 3.35 10.44
N SER A 24 31.82 2.60 11.19
CA SER A 24 32.68 3.16 12.24
C SER A 24 33.59 4.26 11.67
N ASN A 25 34.22 3.99 10.53
CA ASN A 25 35.08 4.94 9.81
C ASN A 25 34.30 6.16 9.31
N TYR A 26 33.17 5.93 8.64
CA TYR A 26 32.33 6.99 8.08
C TYR A 26 31.79 7.94 9.16
N LEU A 27 31.38 7.41 10.30
CA LEU A 27 30.85 8.19 11.42
C LEU A 27 31.97 8.88 12.24
N GLY A 28 33.24 8.54 11.99
CA GLY A 28 34.38 9.03 12.75
C GLY A 28 34.34 8.66 14.24
N LYS A 29 33.67 7.55 14.58
CA LYS A 29 33.46 7.07 15.96
C LYS A 29 33.53 5.56 16.02
N ASP A 30 34.22 5.04 17.02
CA ASP A 30 34.28 3.61 17.26
C ASP A 30 32.91 3.06 17.68
N LEU A 31 32.42 2.08 16.94
CA LEU A 31 31.22 1.34 17.31
C LEU A 31 31.54 0.31 18.41
N PRO A 32 30.67 0.10 19.43
CA PRO A 32 30.95 -0.77 20.57
C PRO A 32 31.25 -2.21 20.17
N ASP A 33 32.28 -2.83 20.74
CA ASP A 33 32.72 -4.19 20.42
C ASP A 33 31.55 -5.17 20.21
N PHE A 34 31.64 -5.93 19.12
CA PHE A 34 30.60 -6.88 18.71
C PHE A 34 31.16 -8.30 18.76
N ASP A 35 30.68 -9.06 19.75
CA ASP A 35 30.95 -10.50 19.82
C ASP A 35 30.05 -11.24 18.84
N ARG A 36 30.67 -11.88 17.85
CA ARG A 36 29.99 -12.59 16.78
C ARG A 36 29.08 -13.71 17.35
N PRO A 37 27.76 -13.68 17.09
CA PRO A 37 26.87 -14.79 17.38
C PRO A 37 27.23 -16.05 16.57
N PRO A 38 26.89 -17.26 17.06
CA PRO A 38 27.04 -18.50 16.31
C PRO A 38 26.38 -18.43 14.93
N LEU A 39 27.04 -18.98 13.91
CA LEU A 39 26.47 -19.05 12.56
C LEU A 39 25.22 -19.95 12.54
N PRO A 40 24.18 -19.61 11.76
CA PRO A 40 23.01 -20.45 11.65
C PRO A 40 23.37 -21.79 10.98
N ASP A 41 22.95 -22.89 11.60
CA ASP A 41 23.05 -24.21 10.99
C ASP A 41 22.13 -24.32 9.75
N ALA A 42 22.39 -25.32 8.90
CA ALA A 42 21.60 -25.55 7.69
C ALA A 42 20.14 -25.93 7.98
N GLY A 43 19.88 -26.60 9.11
CA GLY A 43 18.54 -26.96 9.57
C GLY A 43 17.66 -25.75 9.80
N ARG A 44 18.19 -24.66 10.35
CA ARG A 44 17.44 -23.42 10.55
C ARG A 44 16.94 -22.81 9.24
N ALA A 45 17.72 -22.93 8.17
CA ALA A 45 17.28 -22.50 6.84
C ALA A 45 16.28 -23.47 6.20
N VAL A 46 16.47 -24.78 6.37
CA VAL A 46 15.52 -25.81 5.93
C VAL A 46 14.16 -25.63 6.61
N TRP A 47 14.13 -25.43 7.92
CA TRP A 47 12.90 -25.12 8.67
C TRP A 47 12.18 -23.88 8.12
N LYS A 48 12.94 -22.84 7.76
CA LYS A 48 12.38 -21.60 7.20
C LYS A 48 11.85 -21.77 5.77
N LEU A 49 12.53 -22.58 4.95
CA LEU A 49 12.09 -22.90 3.59
C LEU A 49 10.90 -23.85 3.57
N ALA A 50 10.82 -24.76 4.55
CA ALA A 50 9.65 -25.59 4.82
C ALA A 50 8.50 -24.81 5.46
N GLY A 51 8.72 -23.54 5.81
CA GLY A 51 7.67 -22.57 6.06
C GLY A 51 7.52 -22.01 7.49
N GLY A 52 8.16 -22.59 8.51
CA GLY A 52 8.11 -22.05 9.88
C GLY A 52 6.69 -21.82 10.46
N SER A 53 6.55 -20.81 11.33
CA SER A 53 5.45 -20.71 12.32
C SER A 53 4.17 -19.94 11.93
N ASN A 54 4.08 -19.26 10.78
CA ASN A 54 2.85 -18.55 10.38
C ASN A 54 2.55 -18.68 8.87
N ASN A 55 1.30 -19.02 8.55
CA ASN A 55 0.73 -19.24 7.20
C ASN A 55 1.31 -20.43 6.40
N THR A 56 1.46 -21.59 7.03
CA THR A 56 2.03 -22.82 6.43
C THR A 56 1.23 -24.07 6.79
N ASP A 57 1.62 -25.23 6.26
CA ASP A 57 1.03 -26.54 6.63
C ASP A 57 1.25 -26.89 8.12
N TYR A 58 2.16 -26.19 8.81
CA TYR A 58 2.51 -26.41 10.22
C TYR A 58 2.49 -25.13 11.09
N PRO A 59 1.32 -24.48 11.27
CA PRO A 59 1.23 -23.25 12.05
C PRO A 59 1.72 -23.41 13.49
N GLY A 60 2.56 -22.46 13.93
CA GLY A 60 3.11 -22.40 15.29
C GLY A 60 4.37 -23.24 15.54
N LEU A 61 4.89 -23.95 14.53
CA LEU A 61 6.09 -24.79 14.68
C LEU A 61 7.35 -23.93 14.85
N ARG A 62 7.97 -23.93 16.04
CA ARG A 62 9.25 -23.25 16.26
C ARG A 62 10.42 -24.13 15.81
N TYR A 63 11.58 -23.53 15.59
CA TYR A 63 12.76 -24.27 15.16
C TYR A 63 13.18 -25.29 16.22
N GLU A 64 13.12 -24.91 17.50
CA GLU A 64 13.51 -25.76 18.62
C GLU A 64 12.60 -26.99 18.75
N ASP A 65 11.36 -26.91 18.27
CA ASP A 65 10.37 -27.98 18.41
C ASP A 65 10.60 -29.13 17.39
N VAL A 66 11.39 -28.90 16.33
CA VAL A 66 11.77 -29.93 15.33
C VAL A 66 13.16 -30.51 15.56
N ILE A 67 13.90 -29.99 16.54
CA ILE A 67 15.19 -30.54 16.94
C ILE A 67 14.93 -31.62 18.00
N PRO A 68 15.40 -32.86 17.80
CA PRO A 68 15.29 -33.89 18.81
C PRO A 68 16.02 -33.51 20.10
N ASP A 69 15.42 -33.80 21.24
CA ASP A 69 16.07 -33.70 22.54
C ASP A 69 17.17 -34.77 22.72
N ALA A 70 17.81 -34.79 23.89
CA ALA A 70 18.87 -35.76 24.20
C ALA A 70 18.41 -37.23 24.12
N ASN A 71 17.10 -37.50 24.17
CA ASN A 71 16.50 -38.84 24.04
C ASN A 71 15.97 -39.10 22.62
N GLY A 72 16.17 -38.17 21.69
CA GLY A 72 15.69 -38.25 20.32
C GLY A 72 14.21 -37.90 20.16
N GLN A 73 13.52 -37.35 21.17
CA GLN A 73 12.12 -36.95 21.05
C GLN A 73 11.98 -35.52 20.51
N VAL A 74 10.95 -35.28 19.70
CA VAL A 74 10.61 -33.93 19.22
C VAL A 74 9.40 -33.40 19.97
N HIS A 75 9.39 -32.10 20.24
CA HIS A 75 8.36 -31.44 21.05
C HIS A 75 7.33 -30.69 20.20
N ASN A 76 6.88 -31.30 19.10
CA ASN A 76 5.83 -30.74 18.26
C ASN A 76 4.67 -31.73 18.06
N LYS A 77 3.45 -31.17 17.91
CA LYS A 77 2.21 -31.93 17.72
C LYS A 77 2.13 -32.73 16.42
N TYR A 78 3.11 -32.56 15.52
CA TYR A 78 3.16 -33.20 14.21
C TYR A 78 4.15 -34.38 14.15
N GLY A 79 4.96 -34.59 15.20
CA GLY A 79 6.01 -35.60 15.22
C GLY A 79 7.15 -35.34 14.23
N LEU A 80 7.28 -34.12 13.70
CA LEU A 80 8.24 -33.78 12.67
C LEU A 80 9.65 -33.59 13.24
N ARG A 81 10.64 -34.19 12.60
CA ARG A 81 12.06 -33.86 12.83
C ARG A 81 12.57 -32.92 11.75
N ILE A 82 13.67 -32.24 12.03
CA ILE A 82 14.34 -31.39 11.04
C ILE A 82 14.68 -32.17 9.74
N ASP A 83 15.01 -33.45 9.86
CA ASP A 83 15.28 -34.35 8.73
C ASP A 83 14.05 -34.57 7.84
N ASP A 84 12.85 -34.51 8.40
CA ASP A 84 11.60 -34.69 7.65
C ASP A 84 11.25 -33.49 6.77
N LEU A 85 11.86 -32.34 7.04
CA LEU A 85 11.63 -31.10 6.31
C LEU A 85 12.44 -31.01 5.00
N TRP A 86 13.38 -31.94 4.78
CA TRP A 86 14.11 -32.05 3.53
C TRP A 86 13.23 -32.66 2.42
N PRO A 87 13.40 -32.24 1.15
CA PRO A 87 12.66 -32.83 0.03
C PRO A 87 12.90 -34.34 -0.10
N LYS A 88 11.85 -35.18 -0.01
CA LYS A 88 11.97 -36.66 -0.08
C LYS A 88 11.94 -37.24 -1.50
N HIS A 89 11.38 -36.51 -2.47
CA HIS A 89 11.18 -36.97 -3.85
C HIS A 89 11.63 -35.97 -4.93
N ALA A 90 12.78 -35.32 -4.72
CA ALA A 90 13.33 -34.37 -5.67
C ALA A 90 14.30 -35.03 -6.67
N ASN A 91 14.21 -34.65 -7.94
CA ASN A 91 15.23 -34.97 -8.95
C ASN A 91 16.48 -34.09 -8.75
N LEU A 92 17.56 -34.37 -9.49
CA LEU A 92 18.85 -33.68 -9.29
C LEU A 92 18.76 -32.14 -9.46
N ASP A 93 17.95 -31.64 -10.39
CA ASP A 93 17.83 -30.20 -10.63
C ASP A 93 16.95 -29.50 -9.60
N GLN A 94 15.90 -30.18 -9.13
CA GLN A 94 15.10 -29.75 -7.98
C GLN A 94 15.96 -29.69 -6.72
N TRP A 95 16.82 -30.70 -6.49
CA TRP A 95 17.80 -30.69 -5.41
C TRP A 95 18.76 -29.53 -5.53
N LYS A 96 19.45 -29.35 -6.66
CA LYS A 96 20.38 -28.22 -6.88
C LYS A 96 19.71 -26.87 -6.61
N THR A 97 18.47 -26.69 -7.06
CA THR A 97 17.70 -25.46 -6.83
C THR A 97 17.38 -25.26 -5.35
N TYR A 98 16.90 -26.31 -4.68
CA TYR A 98 16.63 -26.27 -3.25
C TYR A 98 17.90 -25.98 -2.43
N LEU A 99 19.04 -26.58 -2.78
CA LEU A 99 20.31 -26.32 -2.08
C LEU A 99 20.78 -24.88 -2.23
N ARG A 100 20.61 -24.26 -3.40
CA ARG A 100 20.86 -22.82 -3.57
C ARG A 100 19.95 -21.98 -2.67
N HIS A 101 18.68 -22.38 -2.50
CA HIS A 101 17.77 -21.72 -1.57
C HIS A 101 18.19 -21.88 -0.10
N VAL A 102 18.67 -23.07 0.31
CA VAL A 102 19.19 -23.29 1.66
C VAL A 102 20.38 -22.36 1.92
N VAL A 103 21.39 -22.40 1.06
CA VAL A 103 22.62 -21.58 1.19
C VAL A 103 22.30 -20.07 1.24
N SER A 104 21.47 -19.59 0.32
CA SER A 104 21.07 -18.16 0.29
C SER A 104 20.21 -17.76 1.50
N THR A 105 19.33 -18.65 1.97
CA THR A 105 18.49 -18.41 3.14
C THR A 105 19.31 -18.37 4.42
N SER A 106 20.25 -19.30 4.62
CA SER A 106 21.16 -19.32 5.77
C SER A 106 22.02 -18.06 5.84
N SER A 107 22.63 -17.67 4.72
CA SER A 107 23.43 -16.45 4.61
C SER A 107 22.62 -15.22 5.03
N ARG A 108 21.37 -15.13 4.55
CA ARG A 108 20.45 -14.03 4.89
C ARG A 108 19.99 -14.07 6.35
N ILE A 109 19.73 -15.24 6.93
CA ILE A 109 19.37 -15.36 8.36
C ILE A 109 20.55 -14.90 9.21
N GLY A 110 21.74 -15.44 8.97
CA GLY A 110 22.94 -15.15 9.76
C GLY A 110 23.28 -13.67 9.76
N MET A 111 23.36 -13.06 8.57
CA MET A 111 23.63 -11.63 8.44
C MET A 111 22.62 -10.79 9.23
N LEU A 112 21.32 -11.09 9.13
CA LEU A 112 20.27 -10.29 9.76
C LEU A 112 20.19 -10.48 11.28
N ASP A 113 20.52 -11.67 11.78
CA ASP A 113 20.60 -11.94 13.21
C ASP A 113 21.79 -11.21 13.84
N GLN A 114 22.93 -11.15 13.13
CA GLN A 114 24.09 -10.37 13.54
C GLN A 114 23.79 -8.88 13.61
N ILE A 115 23.18 -8.32 12.56
CA ILE A 115 22.76 -6.90 12.57
C ILE A 115 21.78 -6.63 13.71
N GLY A 116 20.84 -7.55 13.98
CA GLY A 116 19.84 -7.40 15.05
C GLY A 116 20.43 -7.48 16.47
N SER A 117 21.56 -8.19 16.64
CA SER A 117 22.28 -8.32 17.91
C SER A 117 23.39 -7.30 18.10
N ASP A 118 23.68 -6.47 17.09
CA ASP A 118 24.72 -5.45 17.17
C ASP A 118 24.44 -4.43 18.30
N PRO A 119 25.36 -4.26 19.27
CA PRO A 119 25.19 -3.36 20.41
C PRO A 119 25.10 -1.88 20.02
N SER A 120 25.56 -1.52 18.82
CA SER A 120 25.40 -0.16 18.26
C SER A 120 23.95 0.15 17.86
N LYS A 121 23.05 -0.85 17.84
CA LYS A 121 21.59 -0.71 17.65
C LYS A 121 21.21 0.11 16.40
N PRO A 122 21.52 -0.39 15.19
CA PRO A 122 21.14 0.27 13.95
C PRO A 122 19.63 0.50 13.87
N ARG A 123 19.23 1.50 13.10
CA ARG A 123 17.84 1.69 12.71
C ARG A 123 17.55 0.93 11.42
N TRP A 124 16.30 0.53 11.27
CA TRP A 124 15.83 -0.24 10.13
C TRP A 124 14.82 0.56 9.34
N ALA A 125 14.79 0.35 8.03
CA ALA A 125 13.78 0.86 7.11
C ALA A 125 13.18 -0.29 6.31
N ARG A 126 11.92 -0.09 5.90
CA ARG A 126 11.31 -0.86 4.83
C ARG A 126 11.54 -0.10 3.52
N VAL A 127 12.26 -0.69 2.59
CA VAL A 127 12.71 -0.06 1.35
C VAL A 127 12.08 -0.80 0.16
N PRO A 128 11.17 -0.15 -0.59
CA PRO A 128 10.62 -0.69 -1.82
C PRO A 128 11.72 -0.87 -2.88
N VAL A 129 11.64 -1.92 -3.70
CA VAL A 129 12.54 -2.11 -4.84
C VAL A 129 11.96 -1.45 -6.10
N GLY A 130 10.66 -1.61 -6.31
CA GLY A 130 9.90 -0.86 -7.32
C GLY A 130 8.60 -0.32 -6.77
N GLU A 131 7.60 -0.22 -7.66
CA GLU A 131 6.27 0.20 -7.28
C GLU A 131 5.61 -0.81 -6.35
N THR A 132 5.31 -0.36 -5.13
CA THR A 132 4.80 -1.24 -4.08
C THR A 132 3.36 -0.91 -3.67
N CYS A 133 2.75 -1.81 -2.91
CA CYS A 133 1.36 -1.66 -2.44
C CYS A 133 1.22 -0.48 -1.47
N GLU A 134 0.01 0.03 -1.28
CA GLU A 134 -0.29 1.19 -0.42
C GLU A 134 0.13 0.98 1.03
N PHE A 135 0.04 -0.26 1.53
CA PHE A 135 0.51 -0.62 2.86
C PHE A 135 2.04 -0.56 2.95
N CYS A 136 2.73 -1.04 1.92
CA CYS A 136 4.18 -0.97 1.84
C CYS A 136 4.64 0.49 1.71
N VAL A 137 3.96 1.35 0.93
CA VAL A 137 4.19 2.81 0.85
C VAL A 137 4.05 3.47 2.22
N MET A 138 2.95 3.22 2.94
CA MET A 138 2.70 3.79 4.27
C MET A 138 3.82 3.44 5.26
N LEU A 139 4.29 2.19 5.29
CA LEU A 139 5.37 1.79 6.18
C LEU A 139 6.74 2.32 5.73
N ALA A 140 7.03 2.25 4.44
CA ALA A 140 8.26 2.74 3.85
C ALA A 140 8.43 4.26 4.00
N SER A 141 7.33 5.01 4.06
CA SER A 141 7.36 6.46 4.29
C SER A 141 7.97 6.88 5.63
N ARG A 142 8.10 5.96 6.58
CA ARG A 142 8.68 6.26 7.89
C ARG A 142 10.20 6.35 7.89
N GLY A 143 10.87 5.85 6.85
CA GLY A 143 12.34 5.84 6.80
C GLY A 143 12.99 4.88 7.80
N PHE A 144 14.23 5.19 8.17
CA PHE A 144 15.05 4.42 9.12
C PHE A 144 14.68 4.72 10.58
N VAL A 145 13.45 4.37 10.98
CA VAL A 145 12.96 4.60 12.35
C VAL A 145 12.69 3.32 13.13
N TYR A 146 12.68 2.17 12.47
CA TYR A 146 12.34 0.91 13.11
C TYR A 146 13.52 0.44 13.97
N LEU A 147 13.24 -0.03 15.18
CA LEU A 147 14.27 -0.47 16.13
C LEU A 147 14.77 -1.88 15.83
N THR A 148 13.94 -2.70 15.20
CA THR A 148 14.29 -4.08 14.87
C THR A 148 13.83 -4.43 13.47
N ARG A 149 14.47 -5.45 12.90
CA ARG A 149 14.06 -6.07 11.64
C ARG A 149 12.59 -6.49 11.67
N GLU A 150 12.13 -7.07 12.77
CA GLU A 150 10.77 -7.61 12.92
C GLU A 150 9.74 -6.49 12.85
N THR A 151 10.02 -5.36 13.51
CA THR A 151 9.13 -4.18 13.48
C THR A 151 9.13 -3.46 12.12
N ALA A 152 10.22 -3.54 11.35
CA ALA A 152 10.27 -3.07 9.96
C ALA A 152 9.57 -4.03 8.98
N SER A 153 9.63 -5.33 9.27
CA SER A 153 9.02 -6.39 8.47
C SER A 153 7.51 -6.49 8.68
N LEU A 154 7.02 -6.36 9.91
CA LEU A 154 5.62 -6.55 10.33
C LEU A 154 4.97 -7.89 9.93
N GLY A 155 5.73 -8.86 9.40
CA GLY A 155 5.22 -10.19 9.05
C GLY A 155 4.36 -10.25 7.79
N GLY A 156 4.23 -11.46 7.19
CA GLY A 156 3.59 -11.68 5.89
C GLY A 156 2.05 -11.68 5.88
N GLY A 157 1.39 -11.54 7.04
CA GLY A 157 -0.07 -11.64 7.18
C GLY A 157 -0.86 -10.39 6.77
N PHE A 158 -0.20 -9.29 6.39
CA PHE A 158 -0.84 -7.99 6.18
C PHE A 158 -0.98 -7.57 4.71
N HIS A 159 -0.61 -8.41 3.73
CA HIS A 159 -0.65 -8.05 2.31
C HIS A 159 -0.80 -9.26 1.37
N ASN A 160 -1.22 -9.00 0.13
CA ASN A 160 -1.58 -9.98 -0.92
C ASN A 160 -0.41 -10.75 -1.57
N GLY A 161 0.72 -10.91 -0.87
CA GLY A 161 1.86 -11.73 -1.31
C GLY A 161 2.71 -11.19 -2.48
N ARG A 162 2.42 -10.00 -3.04
CA ARG A 162 3.16 -9.42 -4.18
C ARG A 162 4.10 -8.25 -3.82
N CYS A 163 4.46 -8.09 -2.55
CA CYS A 163 5.35 -6.99 -2.13
C CYS A 163 6.83 -7.45 -2.23
N ASP A 164 7.65 -6.64 -2.89
CA ASP A 164 9.08 -6.82 -3.19
C ASP A 164 9.99 -6.02 -2.24
N CYS A 165 9.43 -5.43 -1.18
CA CYS A 165 10.17 -4.57 -0.25
C CYS A 165 11.25 -5.34 0.51
N ASN A 166 12.40 -4.69 0.67
CA ASN A 166 13.51 -5.14 1.50
C ASN A 166 13.48 -4.49 2.88
N ILE A 167 14.04 -5.18 3.87
CA ILE A 167 14.29 -4.63 5.21
C ILE A 167 15.77 -4.33 5.31
N VAL A 168 16.10 -3.05 5.46
CA VAL A 168 17.47 -2.55 5.34
C VAL A 168 17.87 -1.85 6.63
N PRO A 169 19.00 -2.21 7.25
CA PRO A 169 19.55 -1.51 8.41
C PRO A 169 20.41 -0.30 8.00
N SER A 170 20.60 0.63 8.92
CA SER A 170 21.58 1.71 8.85
C SER A 170 21.99 2.21 10.24
N TRP A 171 23.26 2.62 10.37
CA TRP A 171 23.86 3.18 11.58
C TRP A 171 23.89 4.72 11.56
N GLY A 172 23.36 5.34 10.51
CA GLY A 172 23.32 6.79 10.35
C GLY A 172 22.24 7.23 9.36
N GLU A 173 22.18 8.52 9.06
CA GLU A 173 21.28 9.02 8.02
C GLU A 173 21.76 8.51 6.65
N ARG A 174 20.96 7.64 6.02
CA ARG A 174 21.31 7.03 4.74
C ARG A 174 20.32 7.41 3.67
N HIS A 175 20.86 7.93 2.58
CA HIS A 175 20.15 8.08 1.31
C HIS A 175 20.40 6.81 0.49
N ILE A 176 19.36 6.00 0.29
CA ILE A 176 19.40 4.91 -0.70
C ILE A 176 18.92 5.51 -2.02
N ALA A 177 19.72 5.38 -3.08
CA ALA A 177 19.35 5.88 -4.40
C ALA A 177 17.97 5.35 -4.82
N GLY A 178 17.07 6.25 -5.22
CA GLY A 178 15.70 5.92 -5.60
C GLY A 178 14.72 5.73 -4.44
N TYR A 179 15.16 5.72 -3.19
CA TYR A 179 14.29 5.64 -2.01
C TYR A 179 14.16 7.00 -1.32
N HIS A 180 12.98 7.60 -1.47
CA HIS A 180 12.66 8.91 -0.93
C HIS A 180 11.49 8.80 0.07
N PRO A 181 11.76 8.51 1.37
CA PRO A 181 10.71 8.31 2.36
C PRO A 181 9.79 9.53 2.51
N ASP A 182 10.33 10.75 2.40
CA ASP A 182 9.54 11.98 2.46
C ASP A 182 8.56 12.12 1.30
N THR A 183 8.95 11.69 0.09
CA THR A 183 8.02 11.64 -1.05
C THR A 183 6.90 10.65 -0.77
N LEU A 184 7.23 9.44 -0.33
CA LEU A 184 6.20 8.44 0.06
C LEU A 184 5.29 8.98 1.16
N TYR A 185 5.84 9.71 2.14
CA TYR A 185 5.08 10.32 3.22
C TYR A 185 4.12 11.39 2.73
N ARG A 186 4.57 12.27 1.82
CA ARG A 186 3.70 13.28 1.19
C ARG A 186 2.51 12.64 0.50
N GLN A 187 2.72 11.55 -0.24
CA GLN A 187 1.63 10.88 -0.96
C GLN A 187 0.65 10.16 -0.02
N TYR A 188 1.19 9.42 0.97
CA TYR A 188 0.37 8.83 2.03
C TYR A 188 -0.46 9.89 2.76
N LYS A 189 0.19 10.98 3.19
CA LYS A 189 -0.45 12.07 3.92
C LYS A 189 -1.51 12.76 3.09
N SER A 190 -1.27 13.03 1.81
CA SER A 190 -2.27 13.59 0.90
C SER A 190 -3.53 12.72 0.83
N CYS A 191 -3.38 11.39 0.78
CA CYS A 191 -4.51 10.46 0.80
C CYS A 191 -5.23 10.45 2.16
N ALA A 192 -4.49 10.44 3.27
CA ALA A 192 -5.07 10.49 4.61
C ALA A 192 -5.84 11.80 4.85
N ASP A 193 -5.28 12.92 4.41
CA ASP A 193 -5.87 14.25 4.52
C ASP A 193 -7.15 14.36 3.68
N THR A 194 -7.18 13.73 2.49
CA THR A 194 -8.37 13.67 1.61
C THR A 194 -9.61 13.17 2.37
N ILE A 195 -9.45 12.17 3.26
CA ILE A 195 -10.55 11.56 4.00
C ILE A 195 -10.57 11.92 5.49
N SER A 196 -9.74 12.87 5.92
CA SER A 196 -9.55 13.21 7.34
C SER A 196 -10.86 13.56 8.07
N THR A 197 -11.79 14.22 7.38
CA THR A 197 -13.11 14.58 7.93
C THR A 197 -14.04 13.39 8.15
N LEU A 198 -13.73 12.23 7.53
CA LEU A 198 -14.49 10.99 7.61
C LEU A 198 -13.85 9.96 8.54
N THR A 199 -12.61 10.19 9.00
CA THR A 199 -11.85 9.25 9.84
C THR A 199 -11.68 9.74 11.29
N THR A 200 -12.53 10.67 11.74
CA THR A 200 -12.51 11.18 13.12
C THR A 200 -13.01 10.14 14.12
N GLN A 201 -12.74 10.35 15.41
CA GLN A 201 -13.28 9.49 16.46
C GLN A 201 -14.81 9.50 16.50
N ASP A 202 -15.44 10.64 16.24
CA ASP A 202 -16.90 10.72 16.21
C ASP A 202 -17.49 9.96 15.03
N LYS A 203 -16.82 9.99 13.87
CA LYS A 203 -17.21 9.13 12.73
C LYS A 203 -17.04 7.65 13.03
N TYR A 204 -16.05 7.27 13.82
CA TYR A 204 -15.91 5.89 14.30
C TYR A 204 -17.03 5.51 15.27
N LYS A 205 -17.46 6.41 16.17
CA LYS A 205 -18.64 6.18 17.04
C LYS A 205 -19.92 6.03 16.22
N GLU A 206 -20.12 6.88 15.20
CA GLU A 206 -21.22 6.76 14.25
C GLU A 206 -21.20 5.39 13.56
N TYR A 207 -20.04 4.96 13.04
CA TYR A 207 -19.87 3.62 12.47
C TYR A 207 -20.28 2.52 13.46
N LEU A 208 -19.79 2.55 14.70
CA LEU A 208 -20.16 1.57 15.72
C LEU A 208 -21.67 1.58 16.03
N SER A 209 -22.32 2.75 15.97
CA SER A 209 -23.77 2.87 16.21
C SER A 209 -24.63 2.21 15.13
N THR A 210 -24.09 2.01 13.92
CA THR A 210 -24.79 1.31 12.83
C THR A 210 -24.73 -0.21 12.95
N LEU A 211 -23.89 -0.75 13.84
CA LEU A 211 -23.65 -2.17 14.00
C LEU A 211 -24.54 -2.78 15.09
N SER A 212 -24.90 -4.06 14.94
CA SER A 212 -25.45 -4.86 16.04
C SER A 212 -24.40 -5.12 17.12
N ASP A 213 -24.81 -5.50 18.33
CA ASP A 213 -23.86 -5.76 19.42
C ASP A 213 -22.88 -6.90 19.13
N LYS A 214 -23.34 -7.92 18.38
CA LYS A 214 -22.49 -9.01 17.90
C LYS A 214 -21.43 -8.54 16.91
N GLU A 215 -21.76 -7.56 16.06
CA GLU A 215 -20.82 -6.97 15.10
C GLU A 215 -19.85 -6.00 15.78
N LYS A 216 -20.33 -5.19 16.74
CA LYS A 216 -19.48 -4.32 17.56
C LYS A 216 -18.38 -5.11 18.28
N ALA A 217 -18.72 -6.28 18.83
CA ALA A 217 -17.74 -7.15 19.48
C ALA A 217 -16.60 -7.63 18.56
N LYS A 218 -16.79 -7.56 17.23
CA LYS A 218 -15.80 -7.92 16.21
C LYS A 218 -15.22 -6.70 15.48
N ALA A 219 -15.67 -5.49 15.81
CA ALA A 219 -15.25 -4.29 15.12
C ALA A 219 -13.76 -4.02 15.39
N PRO A 220 -13.00 -3.54 14.39
CA PRO A 220 -11.61 -3.17 14.59
C PRO A 220 -11.50 -1.96 15.51
N GLU A 221 -10.43 -1.87 16.30
CA GLU A 221 -10.08 -0.66 17.05
C GLU A 221 -9.99 0.57 16.15
N TYR A 222 -10.26 1.76 16.70
CA TYR A 222 -10.24 3.03 15.96
C TYR A 222 -9.00 3.21 15.07
N LYS A 223 -7.79 2.95 15.59
CA LYS A 223 -6.54 3.09 14.82
C LYS A 223 -6.50 2.17 13.60
N LYS A 224 -6.98 0.94 13.74
CA LYS A 224 -7.04 -0.04 12.65
C LYS A 224 -8.13 0.33 11.64
N TRP A 225 -9.32 0.70 12.12
CA TRP A 225 -10.42 1.19 11.28
C TRP A 225 -9.99 2.39 10.43
N LYS A 226 -9.38 3.41 11.05
CA LYS A 226 -8.88 4.61 10.38
C LYS A 226 -7.85 4.25 9.31
N ARG A 227 -6.84 3.45 9.67
CA ARG A 227 -5.80 2.99 8.74
C ARG A 227 -6.41 2.27 7.54
N ASP A 228 -7.37 1.38 7.76
CA ASP A 228 -7.95 0.58 6.68
C ASP A 228 -8.74 1.46 5.68
N LEU A 229 -9.37 2.54 6.15
CA LEU A 229 -9.98 3.57 5.30
C LEU A 229 -8.93 4.40 4.53
N GLU A 230 -7.83 4.80 5.18
CA GLU A 230 -6.72 5.52 4.53
C GLU A 230 -6.10 4.67 3.41
N LEU A 231 -5.85 3.37 3.68
CA LEU A 231 -5.35 2.44 2.67
C LEU A 231 -6.36 2.23 1.53
N ALA A 232 -7.66 2.20 1.82
CA ALA A 232 -8.69 2.11 0.79
C ALA A 232 -8.71 3.37 -0.11
N GLU A 233 -8.47 4.56 0.45
CA GLU A 233 -8.30 5.79 -0.33
C GLU A 233 -7.05 5.75 -1.19
N MET A 234 -5.92 5.29 -0.63
CA MET A 234 -4.68 5.11 -1.39
C MET A 234 -4.87 4.14 -2.57
N ARG A 235 -5.60 3.03 -2.41
CA ARG A 235 -5.85 2.06 -3.50
C ARG A 235 -6.53 2.66 -4.72
N TRP A 236 -7.25 3.77 -4.56
CA TRP A 236 -7.90 4.47 -5.67
C TRP A 236 -6.92 5.35 -6.47
N ARG A 237 -5.74 5.64 -5.93
CA ARG A 237 -4.70 6.42 -6.60
C ARG A 237 -3.91 5.58 -7.60
N ASP A 238 -3.35 6.26 -8.59
CA ASP A 238 -2.37 5.71 -9.51
C ASP A 238 -1.14 5.20 -8.75
N ARG A 239 -0.66 4.02 -9.14
CA ARG A 239 0.43 3.32 -8.44
C ARG A 239 1.75 4.06 -8.57
N THR A 240 2.04 4.64 -9.74
CA THR A 240 3.24 5.44 -10.00
C THR A 240 3.22 6.68 -9.13
N TRP A 241 2.08 7.38 -9.09
CA TRP A 241 1.92 8.57 -8.27
C TRP A 241 2.10 8.29 -6.78
N LEU A 242 1.57 7.17 -6.27
CA LEU A 242 1.76 6.78 -4.87
C LEU A 242 3.23 6.56 -4.50
N ASN A 243 4.02 6.00 -5.42
CA ASN A 243 5.41 5.63 -5.17
C ASN A 243 6.40 6.76 -5.49
N THR A 244 6.07 7.66 -6.41
CA THR A 244 7.02 8.66 -6.95
C THR A 244 6.54 10.10 -6.84
N GLY A 245 5.24 10.33 -6.65
CA GLY A 245 4.63 11.65 -6.76
C GLY A 245 4.39 12.14 -8.18
N THR A 246 4.75 11.35 -9.20
CA THR A 246 4.55 11.71 -10.61
C THR A 246 3.06 11.60 -10.99
N PRO A 247 2.40 12.69 -11.41
CA PRO A 247 1.01 12.66 -11.86
C PRO A 247 0.81 11.72 -13.06
N PRO A 248 -0.24 10.88 -13.09
CA PRO A 248 -0.62 10.16 -14.30
C PRO A 248 -1.05 11.16 -15.38
N PRO A 249 -0.75 10.92 -16.67
CA PRO A 249 -1.20 11.80 -17.73
C PRO A 249 -2.73 11.77 -17.86
N VAL A 250 -3.32 12.91 -18.27
CA VAL A 250 -4.73 12.96 -18.69
C VAL A 250 -4.87 12.18 -19.99
N GLY A 251 -5.73 11.15 -19.98
CA GLY A 251 -5.96 10.26 -21.11
C GLY A 251 -7.24 10.58 -21.89
N TYR A 252 -7.33 10.06 -23.10
CA TYR A 252 -8.50 10.18 -23.97
C TYR A 252 -8.74 8.86 -24.69
N ASN A 253 -9.95 8.34 -24.61
CA ASN A 253 -10.36 7.12 -25.31
C ASN A 253 -11.74 7.29 -25.98
N PRO A 254 -11.77 7.48 -27.31
CA PRO A 254 -10.64 7.41 -28.23
C PRO A 254 -9.81 8.73 -28.24
N PRO A 255 -8.58 8.74 -28.77
CA PRO A 255 -7.67 9.89 -28.71
C PRO A 255 -8.23 11.20 -29.30
N GLU A 256 -9.11 11.12 -30.31
CA GLU A 256 -9.76 12.28 -30.95
C GLU A 256 -10.61 13.13 -29.99
N LEU A 257 -11.08 12.56 -28.87
CA LEU A 257 -11.80 13.30 -27.84
C LEU A 257 -10.98 14.46 -27.28
N GLN A 258 -9.64 14.38 -27.31
CA GLN A 258 -8.79 15.46 -26.86
C GLN A 258 -9.13 16.78 -27.56
N ARG A 259 -9.28 16.75 -28.90
CA ARG A 259 -9.57 17.94 -29.69
C ARG A 259 -10.98 18.44 -29.43
N GLU A 260 -11.95 17.53 -29.31
CA GLU A 260 -13.35 17.88 -29.03
C GLU A 260 -13.48 18.57 -27.66
N ILE A 261 -12.97 17.94 -26.60
CA ILE A 261 -13.08 18.47 -25.22
C ILE A 261 -12.30 19.77 -25.09
N SER A 262 -11.11 19.88 -25.70
CA SER A 262 -10.32 21.11 -25.66
C SER A 262 -11.07 22.31 -26.26
N ASN A 263 -11.87 22.07 -27.30
CA ASN A 263 -12.63 23.12 -27.97
C ASN A 263 -13.93 23.47 -27.24
N ILE A 264 -14.65 22.46 -26.74
CA ILE A 264 -16.00 22.64 -26.21
C ILE A 264 -15.98 22.89 -24.70
N ARG A 265 -15.14 22.16 -23.95
CA ARG A 265 -15.15 22.14 -22.48
C ARG A 265 -13.72 22.16 -21.91
N PRO A 266 -12.88 23.16 -22.22
CA PRO A 266 -11.48 23.21 -21.76
C PRO A 266 -11.32 23.23 -20.24
N HIS A 267 -12.37 23.60 -19.51
CA HIS A 267 -12.38 23.58 -18.04
C HIS A 267 -12.43 22.16 -17.48
N GLU A 268 -13.05 21.20 -18.17
CA GLU A 268 -13.05 19.79 -17.77
C GLU A 268 -11.64 19.18 -17.83
N ILE A 269 -10.81 19.61 -18.80
CA ILE A 269 -9.40 19.20 -18.87
C ILE A 269 -8.61 19.73 -17.66
N ARG A 270 -8.87 20.97 -17.22
CA ARG A 270 -8.22 21.51 -16.01
C ARG A 270 -8.62 20.74 -14.76
N THR A 271 -9.90 20.36 -14.65
CA THR A 271 -10.39 19.48 -13.59
C THR A 271 -9.71 18.11 -13.63
N ALA A 272 -9.55 17.51 -14.82
CA ALA A 272 -8.83 16.26 -15.00
C ALA A 272 -7.35 16.38 -14.63
N GLN A 273 -6.70 17.52 -14.93
CA GLN A 273 -5.32 17.79 -14.54
C GLN A 273 -5.19 17.87 -13.01
N ARG A 274 -6.10 18.59 -12.33
CA ARG A 274 -6.11 18.65 -10.85
C ARG A 274 -6.35 17.27 -10.23
N LEU A 275 -7.19 16.44 -10.83
CA LEU A 275 -7.34 15.03 -10.43
C LEU A 275 -6.02 14.26 -10.57
N ALA A 276 -5.34 14.40 -11.71
CA ALA A 276 -4.04 13.79 -11.95
C ALA A 276 -2.98 14.26 -10.94
N ASP A 277 -2.95 15.55 -10.61
CA ASP A 277 -2.01 16.10 -9.61
C ASP A 277 -2.23 15.48 -8.21
N ASN A 278 -3.48 15.08 -7.92
CA ASN A 278 -3.86 14.32 -6.73
C ASN A 278 -3.74 12.78 -6.90
N GLY A 279 -3.14 12.32 -8.00
CA GLY A 279 -2.89 10.91 -8.26
C GLY A 279 -4.09 10.13 -8.76
N VAL A 280 -5.15 10.77 -9.24
CA VAL A 280 -6.32 10.08 -9.79
C VAL A 280 -6.20 10.05 -11.31
N LYS A 281 -6.14 8.84 -11.88
CA LYS A 281 -6.11 8.67 -13.33
C LYS A 281 -7.40 9.20 -13.95
N ALA A 282 -7.27 10.18 -14.84
CA ALA A 282 -8.37 10.81 -15.55
C ALA A 282 -8.27 10.53 -17.04
N THR A 283 -8.93 9.46 -17.50
CA THR A 283 -9.06 9.14 -18.93
C THR A 283 -10.49 9.45 -19.37
N PHE A 284 -10.66 10.44 -20.23
CA PHE A 284 -11.95 10.75 -20.85
C PHE A 284 -12.40 9.64 -21.77
N LYS A 285 -13.72 9.43 -21.84
CA LYS A 285 -14.33 8.48 -22.77
C LYS A 285 -15.55 9.06 -23.47
N ILE A 286 -16.02 8.35 -24.50
CA ILE A 286 -17.35 8.61 -25.05
C ILE A 286 -18.38 8.29 -23.97
N ASP A 287 -19.08 9.33 -23.52
CA ASP A 287 -19.99 9.31 -22.38
C ASP A 287 -21.47 9.17 -22.79
N VAL A 288 -21.76 8.95 -24.08
CA VAL A 288 -23.12 8.77 -24.59
C VAL A 288 -23.20 7.54 -25.49
N LYS A 289 -24.20 6.69 -25.23
CA LYS A 289 -24.56 5.56 -26.09
C LYS A 289 -25.97 5.74 -26.64
N LYS A 290 -26.10 5.66 -27.96
CA LYS A 290 -27.42 5.63 -28.63
C LYS A 290 -28.00 4.23 -28.56
N VAL A 291 -29.21 4.10 -28.01
CA VAL A 291 -29.92 2.83 -27.87
C VAL A 291 -31.27 2.92 -28.61
N PRO A 292 -31.64 1.90 -29.40
CA PRO A 292 -32.95 1.86 -30.04
C PRO A 292 -34.09 1.94 -29.02
N ASN A 293 -35.17 2.65 -29.38
CA ASN A 293 -36.37 2.68 -28.55
C ASN A 293 -37.09 1.32 -28.59
N GLU A 294 -37.76 0.96 -27.49
CA GLU A 294 -38.51 -0.31 -27.38
C GLU A 294 -39.60 -0.46 -28.45
N ASN A 295 -40.15 0.67 -28.93
CA ASN A 295 -41.15 0.72 -30.00
C ASN A 295 -40.56 0.54 -31.42
N GLY A 296 -39.25 0.32 -31.54
CA GLY A 296 -38.55 0.16 -32.82
C GLY A 296 -38.40 1.43 -33.65
N LYS A 297 -38.83 2.60 -33.14
CA LYS A 297 -38.75 3.89 -33.84
C LYS A 297 -37.80 4.85 -33.14
N GLY A 298 -36.70 5.16 -33.81
CA GLY A 298 -35.69 6.09 -33.32
C GLY A 298 -34.80 5.51 -32.21
N THR A 299 -34.00 6.38 -31.61
CA THR A 299 -33.03 6.05 -30.57
C THR A 299 -33.15 7.04 -29.42
N HIS A 300 -32.79 6.62 -28.21
CA HIS A 300 -32.55 7.50 -27.07
C HIS A 300 -31.12 7.37 -26.59
N ASP A 301 -30.64 8.39 -25.89
CA ASP A 301 -29.26 8.46 -25.41
C ASP A 301 -29.19 7.98 -23.95
N ILE A 302 -28.26 7.06 -23.68
CA ILE A 302 -27.84 6.69 -22.34
C ILE A 302 -26.54 7.40 -22.03
N GLY A 303 -26.56 8.28 -21.02
CA GLY A 303 -25.37 8.96 -20.51
C GLY A 303 -24.58 8.09 -19.52
N TYR A 304 -23.26 8.14 -19.63
CA TYR A 304 -22.26 7.46 -18.82
C TYR A 304 -21.38 8.50 -18.10
N ALA A 305 -20.60 8.06 -17.14
CA ALA A 305 -19.64 8.91 -16.43
C ALA A 305 -18.59 9.48 -17.41
N ASP A 306 -18.12 10.70 -17.14
CA ASP A 306 -17.19 11.43 -18.01
C ASP A 306 -15.84 10.68 -18.18
N LEU A 307 -15.40 9.93 -17.15
CA LEU A 307 -14.11 9.21 -17.14
C LEU A 307 -14.30 7.68 -17.13
N GLU A 308 -13.33 6.95 -17.71
CA GLU A 308 -13.36 5.48 -17.85
C GLU A 308 -13.57 4.72 -16.53
N ASN A 309 -13.05 5.26 -15.43
CA ASN A 309 -13.13 4.66 -14.10
C ASN A 309 -14.45 4.94 -13.35
N GLY A 310 -15.46 5.50 -14.03
CA GLY A 310 -16.77 5.78 -13.44
C GLY A 310 -16.79 7.06 -12.60
N ILE A 311 -15.87 7.99 -12.86
CA ILE A 311 -15.88 9.33 -12.27
C ILE A 311 -16.67 10.27 -13.16
N GLU A 312 -17.68 10.91 -12.57
CA GLU A 312 -18.38 12.06 -13.11
C GLU A 312 -17.73 13.34 -12.59
N ILE A 313 -17.32 14.25 -13.48
CA ILE A 313 -16.72 15.53 -13.10
C ILE A 313 -17.72 16.67 -13.30
N LYS A 314 -17.70 17.64 -12.39
CA LYS A 314 -18.48 18.87 -12.51
C LYS A 314 -17.63 20.04 -12.06
N THR A 315 -17.33 20.93 -12.98
CA THR A 315 -16.61 22.17 -12.67
C THR A 315 -17.61 23.23 -12.28
N LEU A 316 -17.54 23.69 -11.03
CA LEU A 316 -18.42 24.72 -10.51
C LEU A 316 -17.87 26.09 -10.90
N LYS A 317 -18.76 26.99 -11.31
CA LYS A 317 -18.43 28.39 -11.64
C LYS A 317 -19.56 29.29 -11.23
N ASN A 318 -19.24 30.36 -10.50
CA ASN A 318 -20.18 31.39 -10.05
C ASN A 318 -21.48 30.82 -9.46
N THR A 319 -21.41 29.67 -8.79
CA THR A 319 -22.58 28.98 -8.24
C THR A 319 -22.47 28.90 -6.74
N SER A 320 -23.55 29.32 -6.08
CA SER A 320 -23.74 29.26 -4.63
C SER A 320 -25.01 28.46 -4.28
N SER A 321 -25.57 27.68 -5.21
CA SER A 321 -26.92 27.09 -5.08
C SER A 321 -26.88 25.61 -4.70
N THR A 322 -27.55 25.26 -3.59
CA THR A 322 -27.73 23.86 -3.17
C THR A 322 -28.56 23.07 -4.18
N ASN A 323 -29.50 23.72 -4.85
CA ASN A 323 -30.32 23.08 -5.88
C ASN A 323 -29.46 22.69 -7.09
N THR A 324 -28.50 23.53 -7.47
CA THR A 324 -27.54 23.21 -8.55
C THR A 324 -26.66 22.02 -8.17
N ILE A 325 -26.08 22.01 -6.97
CA ILE A 325 -25.30 20.87 -6.45
C ILE A 325 -26.12 19.58 -6.45
N ASN A 326 -27.34 19.62 -5.91
CA ASN A 326 -28.22 18.46 -5.86
C ASN A 326 -28.65 18.00 -7.26
N SER A 327 -28.86 18.93 -8.20
CA SER A 327 -29.17 18.62 -9.59
C SER A 327 -28.03 17.84 -10.26
N HIS A 328 -26.77 18.27 -10.05
CA HIS A 328 -25.61 17.54 -10.54
C HIS A 328 -25.55 16.11 -9.98
N LEU A 329 -25.76 15.93 -8.67
CA LEU A 329 -25.79 14.61 -8.04
C LEU A 329 -26.95 13.73 -8.57
N LYS A 330 -28.13 14.32 -8.80
CA LYS A 330 -29.28 13.61 -9.39
C LYS A 330 -29.04 13.18 -10.82
N SER A 331 -28.32 14.00 -11.59
CA SER A 331 -27.93 13.65 -12.95
C SER A 331 -26.93 12.49 -12.94
N ALA A 332 -25.90 12.58 -12.09
CA ALA A 332 -24.91 11.52 -11.93
C ALA A 332 -25.55 10.19 -11.47
N SER A 333 -26.54 10.21 -10.58
CA SER A 333 -27.20 8.98 -10.13
C SER A 333 -28.00 8.23 -11.19
N LYS A 334 -28.23 8.84 -12.35
CA LYS A 334 -28.89 8.18 -13.50
C LYS A 334 -27.88 7.53 -14.45
N LYS A 335 -26.58 7.85 -14.32
CA LYS A 335 -25.52 7.31 -15.16
C LYS A 335 -25.15 5.91 -14.66
N PRO A 336 -25.32 4.83 -15.46
CA PRO A 336 -25.22 3.44 -14.97
C PRO A 336 -23.86 3.05 -14.38
N ASP A 337 -22.79 3.73 -14.78
CA ASP A 337 -21.41 3.43 -14.41
C ASP A 337 -20.80 4.49 -13.47
N ALA A 338 -21.55 5.53 -13.09
CA ALA A 338 -21.07 6.55 -12.18
C ALA A 338 -20.96 5.98 -10.76
N LYS A 339 -19.73 5.91 -10.26
CA LYS A 339 -19.38 5.44 -8.91
C LYS A 339 -18.90 6.58 -8.01
N THR A 340 -18.35 7.62 -8.63
CA THR A 340 -17.76 8.77 -7.95
C THR A 340 -18.18 10.05 -8.66
N VAL A 341 -18.55 11.08 -7.90
CA VAL A 341 -18.70 12.44 -8.40
C VAL A 341 -17.57 13.29 -7.84
N VAL A 342 -16.90 14.05 -8.71
CA VAL A 342 -15.91 15.06 -8.33
C VAL A 342 -16.48 16.43 -8.68
N MET A 343 -16.72 17.26 -7.66
CA MET A 343 -17.09 18.66 -7.84
C MET A 343 -15.84 19.52 -7.73
N ASP A 344 -15.39 20.09 -8.85
CA ASP A 344 -14.28 21.02 -8.85
C ASP A 344 -14.76 22.41 -8.45
N ASN A 345 -14.37 22.84 -7.24
CA ASN A 345 -14.67 24.14 -6.68
C ASN A 345 -13.51 25.14 -6.86
N SER A 346 -12.41 24.71 -7.48
CA SER A 346 -11.17 25.51 -7.53
C SER A 346 -11.26 26.81 -8.33
N GLU A 347 -12.24 26.91 -9.24
CA GLU A 347 -12.53 28.09 -10.06
C GLU A 347 -13.88 28.73 -9.68
N ASN A 348 -14.44 28.41 -8.52
CA ASN A 348 -15.77 28.84 -8.13
C ASN A 348 -15.75 29.92 -7.05
N ASP A 349 -15.82 31.18 -7.48
CA ASP A 349 -15.91 32.32 -6.56
C ASP A 349 -17.24 32.41 -5.79
N GLY A 350 -18.20 31.53 -6.10
CA GLY A 350 -19.56 31.56 -5.53
C GLY A 350 -19.72 30.89 -4.16
N MET A 351 -18.77 30.08 -3.69
CA MET A 351 -18.84 29.45 -2.37
C MET A 351 -17.50 28.93 -1.86
N SER A 352 -17.33 28.90 -0.54
CA SER A 352 -16.19 28.24 0.11
C SER A 352 -16.22 26.72 -0.05
N ASP A 353 -15.07 26.07 0.15
CA ASP A 353 -14.97 24.60 0.16
C ASP A 353 -15.81 23.98 1.28
N GLU A 354 -15.82 24.61 2.46
CA GLU A 354 -16.58 24.18 3.63
C GLU A 354 -18.08 24.24 3.37
N ASP A 355 -18.57 25.31 2.73
CA ASP A 355 -19.97 25.45 2.35
C ASP A 355 -20.38 24.38 1.33
N LEU A 356 -19.52 24.10 0.34
CA LEU A 356 -19.76 23.04 -0.64
C LEU A 356 -19.88 21.68 0.04
N ILE A 357 -18.93 21.33 0.92
CA ILE A 357 -18.97 20.07 1.68
C ILE A 357 -20.25 19.97 2.52
N ALA A 358 -20.61 21.05 3.23
CA ALA A 358 -21.82 21.09 4.05
C ALA A 358 -23.09 20.87 3.22
N ARG A 359 -23.16 21.45 2.01
CA ARG A 359 -24.28 21.28 1.09
C ARG A 359 -24.35 19.86 0.53
N ILE A 360 -23.22 19.29 0.08
CA ILE A 360 -23.15 17.91 -0.42
C ILE A 360 -23.65 16.92 0.65
N ARG A 361 -23.28 17.11 1.91
CA ARG A 361 -23.72 16.24 3.03
C ARG A 361 -25.22 16.28 3.28
N ARG A 362 -25.91 17.36 2.91
CA ARG A 362 -27.38 17.48 3.00
C ARG A 362 -28.08 16.88 1.78
N CYS A 363 -27.37 16.61 0.69
CA CYS A 363 -27.96 16.06 -0.53
C CYS A 363 -28.26 14.56 -0.39
N LEU A 364 -29.49 14.19 -0.70
CA LEU A 364 -29.97 12.81 -0.67
C LEU A 364 -29.79 12.07 -2.00
N ALA A 365 -29.32 12.72 -3.06
CA ALA A 365 -29.02 12.09 -4.34
C ALA A 365 -27.65 11.39 -4.30
N PHE A 366 -27.43 10.39 -5.17
CA PHE A 366 -26.16 9.66 -5.32
C PHE A 366 -25.67 8.96 -4.03
N ARG A 367 -26.57 8.45 -3.18
CA ARG A 367 -26.26 7.97 -1.81
C ARG A 367 -25.22 6.86 -1.76
N ASP A 368 -25.24 5.96 -2.74
CA ASP A 368 -24.38 4.78 -2.76
C ASP A 368 -22.99 5.06 -3.37
N GLY A 369 -22.81 6.24 -3.96
CA GLY A 369 -21.57 6.67 -4.59
C GLY A 369 -20.75 7.62 -3.71
N LYS A 370 -19.48 7.76 -4.04
CA LYS A 370 -18.55 8.67 -3.35
C LYS A 370 -18.64 10.07 -3.93
N VAL A 371 -18.56 11.10 -3.09
CA VAL A 371 -18.51 12.49 -3.57
C VAL A 371 -17.26 13.16 -3.04
N TYR A 372 -16.41 13.59 -3.97
CA TYR A 372 -15.22 14.37 -3.69
C TYR A 372 -15.39 15.80 -4.17
N ILE A 373 -14.63 16.70 -3.56
CA ILE A 373 -14.43 18.05 -4.07
C ILE A 373 -12.95 18.25 -4.39
N ILE A 374 -12.68 19.02 -5.44
CA ILE A 374 -11.37 19.67 -5.59
C ILE A 374 -11.53 21.06 -4.99
N ARG A 375 -10.69 21.33 -3.99
CA ARG A 375 -10.69 22.56 -3.20
C ARG A 375 -10.07 23.72 -3.98
N HIS A 376 -10.18 24.93 -3.44
CA HIS A 376 -9.54 26.12 -4.01
C HIS A 376 -8.01 26.00 -4.11
N ASP A 377 -7.38 25.25 -3.21
CA ASP A 377 -5.94 24.96 -3.26
C ASP A 377 -5.57 23.82 -4.22
N GLY A 378 -6.53 23.28 -4.96
CA GLY A 378 -6.36 22.17 -5.89
C GLY A 378 -6.32 20.79 -5.24
N LYS A 379 -6.40 20.68 -3.91
CA LYS A 379 -6.37 19.37 -3.23
C LYS A 379 -7.73 18.69 -3.22
N LEU A 380 -7.70 17.37 -3.20
CA LEU A 380 -8.90 16.55 -3.11
C LEU A 380 -9.40 16.44 -1.67
N THR A 381 -10.71 16.49 -1.45
CA THR A 381 -11.34 16.15 -0.17
C THR A 381 -12.61 15.36 -0.40
N ARG A 382 -12.79 14.28 0.37
CA ARG A 382 -14.01 13.47 0.31
C ARG A 382 -15.09 14.07 1.19
N ALA A 383 -16.19 14.48 0.57
CA ALA A 383 -17.36 15.03 1.25
C ALA A 383 -18.31 13.92 1.75
N ARG A 384 -18.43 12.81 1.00
CA ARG A 384 -19.25 11.63 1.32
C ARG A 384 -18.67 10.34 0.76
#